data_AF-A0A5J4WTN1-F1
#
_entry.id   AF-A0A5J4WTN1-F1
#
_cell.length_a   1.000
_cell.length_b   1.000
_cell.length_c   1.000
_cell.angle_alpha   90.00
_cell.angle_beta   90.00
_cell.angle_gamma   90.00
#
_symmetry.space_group_name_H-M   'P 1'
#
loop_
_entity.id
_entity.type
_entity.pdbx_description
1 polymer ?
#
loop_
_entity_poly.entity_id
_entity_poly.type
_entity_poly.pdbx_seq_one_letter_code
_entity_poly.pdbx_strand_id
1 'polypeptide(L)'
;MQIAENKKHFIITREQTQVEQHSFQRRLPTDFVNSQNERKITFVQCIVPWKVKKYFYDLNLQNDPDTTPVEHRKISLHSTLVQEEQYNDYYVGMCDEQRTSKVFPQMNRRPMIYFWFKDQDGNELDVTHMDFTLELLLEF
;
A
#
# COMPACT_ATOMS: atom_id res chain seq x y z
N MET A 1 -35.38 -3.15 -5.70
CA MET A 1 -34.42 -3.68 -4.72
C MET A 1 -33.22 -2.74 -4.72
N GLN A 2 -33.10 -1.86 -3.73
CA GLN A 2 -31.93 -0.97 -3.61
C GLN A 2 -30.78 -1.82 -3.03
N ILE A 3 -29.75 -2.05 -3.83
CA ILE A 3 -28.48 -2.58 -3.32
C ILE A 3 -27.87 -1.41 -2.55
N ALA A 4 -27.87 -1.47 -1.22
CA ALA A 4 -27.10 -0.52 -0.44
C ALA A 4 -25.62 -0.73 -0.82
N GLU A 5 -25.00 0.26 -1.45
CA GLU A 5 -23.55 0.25 -1.66
C GLU A 5 -22.88 0.32 -0.27
N ASN A 6 -22.41 -0.82 0.27
CA ASN A 6 -21.63 -0.78 1.50
C ASN A 6 -20.21 -0.38 1.14
N LYS A 7 -19.95 0.92 1.22
CA LYS A 7 -18.60 1.49 1.11
C LYS A 7 -17.99 1.62 2.49
N LYS A 8 -16.76 1.13 2.65
CA LYS A 8 -16.02 1.19 3.92
C LYS A 8 -14.64 1.77 3.69
N HIS A 9 -14.37 2.90 4.33
CA HIS A 9 -13.04 3.48 4.34
C HIS A 9 -12.11 2.62 5.19
N PHE A 10 -11.01 2.15 4.61
CA PHE A 10 -10.08 1.24 5.23
C PHE A 10 -8.69 1.86 5.24
N ILE A 11 -8.36 2.44 6.39
CA ILE A 11 -7.08 3.09 6.64
C ILE A 11 -6.17 2.08 7.33
N ILE A 12 -4.95 1.95 6.80
CA ILE A 12 -3.93 1.04 7.29
C ILE A 12 -2.72 1.87 7.67
N THR A 13 -2.31 1.75 8.93
CA THR A 13 -1.06 2.32 9.44
C THR A 13 -0.13 1.21 9.88
N ARG A 14 1.14 1.56 10.07
CA ARG A 14 2.18 0.66 10.60
C ARG A 14 1.75 -0.09 11.87
N GLU A 15 1.12 0.58 12.83
CA GLU A 15 0.73 -0.03 14.10
C GLU A 15 -0.34 -1.13 13.95
N GLN A 16 -1.04 -1.11 12.81
CA GLN A 16 -2.12 -2.04 12.51
C GLN A 16 -1.64 -3.22 11.66
N THR A 17 -0.38 -3.23 11.24
CA THR A 17 0.18 -4.27 10.38
C THR A 17 1.13 -5.18 11.14
N GLN A 18 1.24 -6.41 10.65
CA GLN A 18 2.34 -7.29 11.04
C GLN A 18 3.47 -7.11 10.03
N VAL A 19 4.71 -7.11 10.52
CA VAL A 19 5.92 -7.02 9.70
C VAL A 19 6.43 -8.44 9.43
N GLU A 20 6.60 -8.78 8.16
CA GLU A 20 7.24 -10.01 7.70
C GLU A 20 8.39 -9.66 6.76
N GLN A 21 9.63 -9.83 7.25
CA GLN A 21 10.87 -9.50 6.53
C GLN A 21 10.86 -8.06 6.00
N HIS A 22 10.51 -7.87 4.72
CA HIS A 22 10.49 -6.60 3.98
C HIS A 22 9.07 -6.16 3.58
N SER A 23 8.04 -6.77 4.18
CA SER A 23 6.64 -6.50 3.85
C SER A 23 5.78 -6.27 5.08
N PHE A 24 4.67 -5.57 4.88
CA PHE A 24 3.58 -5.47 5.81
C PHE A 24 2.43 -6.33 5.35
N GLN A 25 1.71 -6.92 6.31
CA GLN A 25 0.46 -7.59 6.05
C GLN A 25 -0.68 -7.03 6.89
N ARG A 26 -1.86 -6.97 6.29
CA ARG A 26 -3.09 -6.54 6.95
C ARG A 26 -4.24 -7.47 6.59
N ARG A 27 -5.00 -7.87 7.61
CA ARG A 27 -6.25 -8.60 7.43
C ARG A 27 -7.34 -7.67 6.91
N LEU A 28 -7.97 -8.06 5.81
CA LEU A 28 -9.16 -7.40 5.30
C LEU A 28 -10.36 -7.67 6.24
N PRO A 29 -11.33 -6.73 6.33
CA PRO A 29 -12.52 -6.92 7.13
C PRO A 29 -13.30 -8.20 6.77
N THR A 30 -13.80 -8.92 7.76
CA THR A 30 -14.44 -10.24 7.54
C THR A 30 -15.76 -10.11 6.77
N ASP A 31 -16.48 -9.01 6.98
CA ASP A 31 -17.67 -8.60 6.21
C ASP A 31 -17.35 -8.38 4.73
N PHE A 32 -16.22 -7.74 4.42
CA PHE A 32 -15.74 -7.60 3.05
C PHE A 32 -15.39 -8.95 2.43
N VAL A 33 -14.54 -9.74 3.09
CA VAL A 33 -14.02 -11.01 2.54
C VAL A 33 -15.14 -12.00 2.23
N ASN A 34 -16.17 -12.05 3.08
CA ASN A 34 -17.29 -12.99 2.97
C ASN A 34 -18.55 -12.40 2.32
N SER A 35 -18.50 -11.18 1.77
CA SER A 35 -19.65 -10.59 1.08
C SER A 35 -20.10 -11.47 -0.08
N GLN A 36 -21.41 -11.51 -0.30
CA GLN A 36 -22.02 -12.15 -1.47
C GLN A 36 -22.17 -11.19 -2.65
N ASN A 37 -21.96 -9.88 -2.42
CA ASN A 37 -21.95 -8.89 -3.48
C ASN A 37 -20.61 -8.88 -4.22
N GLU A 38 -20.58 -8.17 -5.35
CA GLU A 38 -19.32 -7.86 -6.03
C GLU A 38 -18.43 -7.03 -5.10
N ARG A 39 -17.16 -7.42 -4.99
CA ARG A 39 -16.19 -6.80 -4.08
C ARG A 39 -15.16 -6.03 -4.88
N LYS A 40 -14.89 -4.80 -4.48
CA LYS A 40 -13.88 -3.93 -5.09
C LYS A 40 -13.01 -3.29 -4.02
N ILE A 41 -11.73 -3.12 -4.34
CA ILE A 41 -10.80 -2.30 -3.56
C ILE A 41 -10.41 -1.13 -4.45
N THR A 42 -10.67 0.09 -3.99
CA THR A 42 -10.14 1.29 -4.62
C THR A 42 -8.94 1.77 -3.82
N PHE A 43 -7.78 1.90 -4.48
CA PHE A 43 -6.64 2.58 -3.88
C PHE A 43 -6.88 4.09 -3.91
N VAL A 44 -6.83 4.73 -2.74
CA VAL A 44 -7.05 6.18 -2.60
C VAL A 44 -5.71 6.92 -2.57
N GLN A 45 -4.87 6.63 -1.57
CA GLN A 45 -3.56 7.25 -1.41
C GLN A 45 -2.63 6.43 -0.51
N CYS A 46 -1.33 6.65 -0.68
CA CYS A 46 -0.28 6.24 0.22
C CYS A 46 0.51 7.48 0.65
N ILE A 47 0.74 7.65 1.95
CA ILE A 47 1.54 8.75 2.50
C ILE A 47 2.69 8.16 3.30
N VAL A 48 3.91 8.62 3.02
CA VAL A 48 5.11 8.28 3.79
C VAL A 48 5.67 9.55 4.44
N PRO A 49 5.69 9.65 5.78
CA PRO A 49 6.15 10.84 6.47
C PRO A 49 7.59 11.23 6.12
N TRP A 50 7.85 12.52 6.07
CA TRP A 50 9.18 13.09 5.78
C TRP A 50 10.32 12.47 6.60
N LYS A 51 10.11 12.30 7.91
CA LYS A 51 11.10 11.71 8.83
C LYS A 51 11.58 10.32 8.38
N VAL A 52 10.70 9.54 7.76
CA VAL A 52 11.01 8.20 7.24
C VAL A 52 11.85 8.30 5.97
N LYS A 53 11.46 9.19 5.03
CA LYS A 53 12.23 9.44 3.81
C LYS A 53 13.66 9.89 4.12
N LYS A 54 13.81 10.77 5.13
CA LYS A 54 15.11 11.22 5.62
C LYS A 54 15.95 10.07 6.19
N TYR A 55 15.37 9.16 6.97
CA TYR A 55 16.12 8.01 7.51
C TYR A 55 16.75 7.15 6.43
N PHE A 56 15.98 6.75 5.40
CA PHE A 56 16.52 5.96 4.29
C PHE A 56 17.52 6.73 3.43
N TYR A 57 17.43 8.06 3.41
CA TYR A 57 18.41 8.90 2.77
C TYR A 57 19.73 8.97 3.54
N ASP A 58 19.68 9.23 4.86
CA ASP A 58 20.87 9.34 5.71
C ASP A 58 21.67 8.03 5.73
N LEU A 59 21.00 6.87 5.61
CA LEU A 59 21.65 5.57 5.42
C LEU A 59 22.42 5.44 4.09
N ASN A 60 21.89 6.02 3.02
CA ASN A 60 22.47 5.92 1.67
C ASN A 60 23.55 6.98 1.40
N LEU A 61 23.53 8.09 2.14
CA LEU A 61 24.43 9.24 1.99
C LEU A 61 25.86 9.01 2.47
N GLN A 62 26.15 7.90 3.16
CA GLN A 62 27.53 7.57 3.52
C GLN A 62 28.44 7.37 2.30
N ASN A 63 27.88 7.32 1.08
CA ASN A 63 28.61 6.95 -0.13
C ASN A 63 28.61 7.98 -1.28
N ASP A 64 27.90 9.12 -1.22
CA ASP A 64 27.86 10.06 -2.37
C ASP A 64 27.51 11.52 -2.00
N PRO A 65 28.38 12.53 -2.28
CA PRO A 65 28.12 13.94 -2.00
C PRO A 65 27.21 14.67 -3.01
N ASP A 66 26.82 14.06 -4.14
CA ASP A 66 26.06 14.74 -5.23
C ASP A 66 24.52 14.57 -5.12
N THR A 67 24.04 14.34 -3.90
CA THR A 67 22.65 13.96 -3.64
C THR A 67 21.63 15.07 -3.82
N THR A 68 20.58 14.76 -4.60
CA THR A 68 19.34 15.54 -4.77
C THR A 68 18.65 15.78 -3.42
N PRO A 69 17.95 16.92 -3.21
CA PRO A 69 17.23 17.17 -1.97
C PRO A 69 16.26 16.04 -1.64
N VAL A 70 16.22 15.65 -0.36
CA VAL A 70 15.41 14.53 0.18
C VAL A 70 13.93 14.66 -0.18
N GLU A 71 13.43 15.88 -0.42
CA GLU A 71 12.05 16.20 -0.82
C GLU A 71 11.63 15.58 -2.15
N HIS A 72 12.60 15.19 -2.98
CA HIS A 72 12.35 14.61 -4.30
C HIS A 72 12.49 13.10 -4.38
N ARG A 73 12.98 12.42 -3.32
CA ARG A 73 13.09 10.96 -3.36
C ARG A 73 11.71 10.33 -3.30
N LYS A 74 11.38 9.62 -4.38
CA LYS A 74 10.10 8.96 -4.52
C LYS A 74 10.15 7.56 -3.90
N ILE A 75 9.07 7.19 -3.22
CA ILE A 75 8.88 5.84 -2.68
C ILE A 75 7.67 5.24 -3.41
N SER A 76 7.84 4.03 -3.92
CA SER A 76 6.74 3.27 -4.53
C SER A 76 6.17 2.26 -3.55
N LEU A 77 4.84 2.21 -3.45
CA LEU A 77 4.08 1.16 -2.82
C LEU A 77 3.83 0.04 -3.82
N HIS A 78 4.11 -1.18 -3.39
CA HIS A 78 3.79 -2.40 -4.12
C HIS A 78 2.81 -3.21 -3.28
N SER A 79 1.77 -3.80 -3.89
CA SER A 79 0.75 -4.53 -3.11
C SER A 79 0.03 -5.63 -3.89
N THR A 80 -0.39 -6.68 -3.18
CA THR A 80 -1.23 -7.78 -3.68
C THR A 80 -2.73 -7.44 -3.72
N LEU A 81 -3.07 -6.14 -3.83
CA LEU A 81 -4.45 -5.67 -3.89
C LEU A 81 -5.12 -5.97 -5.24
N VAL A 82 -4.34 -6.27 -6.28
CA VAL A 82 -4.86 -6.79 -7.54
C VAL A 82 -5.09 -8.29 -7.34
N GLN A 83 -6.34 -8.72 -7.48
CA GLN A 83 -6.76 -10.10 -7.24
C GLN A 83 -7.61 -10.62 -8.40
N GLU A 84 -7.21 -10.25 -9.62
CA GLU A 84 -7.80 -10.74 -10.87
C GLU A 84 -7.20 -12.12 -11.22
N GLU A 85 -8.00 -13.18 -11.11
CA GLU A 85 -7.68 -14.54 -11.59
C GLU A 85 -6.33 -15.15 -11.14
N GLN A 86 -5.78 -16.10 -11.91
CA GLN A 86 -4.63 -16.97 -11.57
C GLN A 86 -3.26 -16.27 -11.62
N TYR A 87 -3.21 -14.98 -11.96
CA TYR A 87 -1.97 -14.23 -12.08
C TYR A 87 -1.62 -13.52 -10.76
N ASN A 88 -0.34 -13.56 -10.39
CA ASN A 88 0.18 -12.79 -9.26
C ASN A 88 0.45 -11.34 -9.70
N ASP A 89 -0.58 -10.65 -10.17
CA ASP A 89 -0.47 -9.22 -10.45
C ASP A 89 -0.33 -8.44 -9.14
N TYR A 90 0.49 -7.40 -9.20
CA TYR A 90 0.72 -6.51 -8.08
C TYR A 90 0.45 -5.07 -8.52
N TYR A 91 -0.19 -4.32 -7.63
CA TYR A 91 -0.33 -2.89 -7.78
C TYR A 91 1.02 -2.23 -7.53
N VAL A 92 1.35 -1.27 -8.38
CA VAL A 92 2.45 -0.33 -8.14
C VAL A 92 1.90 1.09 -8.20
N GLY A 93 2.17 1.87 -7.17
CA GLY A 93 1.80 3.28 -7.08
C GLY A 93 2.83 4.08 -6.31
N MET A 94 2.97 5.36 -6.64
CA MET A 94 3.88 6.24 -5.91
C MET A 94 3.19 6.77 -4.65
N CYS A 95 3.89 6.74 -3.52
CA CYS A 95 3.42 7.41 -2.32
C CYS A 95 3.61 8.92 -2.43
N ASP A 96 2.75 9.67 -1.75
CA ASP A 96 2.71 11.13 -1.71
C ASP A 96 2.44 11.81 -3.06
N GLU A 97 2.01 11.04 -4.07
CA GLU A 97 1.43 11.58 -5.31
C GLU A 97 -0.07 11.87 -5.12
N GLN A 98 -0.68 12.49 -6.14
CA GLN A 98 -2.11 12.83 -6.10
C GLN A 98 -2.97 11.59 -5.84
N ARG A 99 -4.08 11.80 -5.11
CA ARG A 99 -5.10 10.77 -4.88
C ARG A 99 -5.48 10.12 -6.20
N THR A 100 -5.51 8.80 -6.21
CA THR A 100 -6.00 8.04 -7.36
C THR A 100 -7.33 7.41 -7.00
N SER A 101 -8.11 7.03 -8.02
CA SER A 101 -9.34 6.24 -7.83
C SER A 101 -9.25 4.96 -8.66
N LYS A 102 -8.08 4.30 -8.64
CA LYS A 102 -7.92 3.03 -9.33
C LYS A 102 -8.69 1.94 -8.57
N VAL A 103 -9.64 1.32 -9.25
CA VAL A 103 -10.56 0.31 -8.71
C VAL A 103 -10.09 -1.07 -9.16
N PHE A 104 -10.03 -2.02 -8.23
CA PHE A 104 -9.57 -3.38 -8.45
C PHE A 104 -10.65 -4.38 -8.01
N PRO A 105 -11.27 -5.12 -8.95
CA PRO A 105 -12.15 -6.22 -8.62
C PRO A 105 -11.45 -7.26 -7.74
N GLN A 106 -12.14 -7.76 -6.71
CA GLN A 106 -11.64 -8.81 -5.82
C GLN A 106 -12.40 -10.11 -6.09
N MET A 107 -11.90 -10.92 -7.02
CA MET A 107 -12.56 -12.16 -7.41
C MET A 107 -12.37 -13.28 -6.37
N ASN A 108 -11.22 -13.33 -5.72
CA ASN A 108 -10.92 -14.34 -4.71
C ASN A 108 -11.28 -13.88 -3.29
N ARG A 109 -11.30 -14.80 -2.31
CA ARG A 109 -11.62 -14.49 -0.89
C ARG A 109 -10.37 -14.46 -0.02
N ARG A 110 -9.23 -13.96 -0.54
CA ARG A 110 -8.01 -13.84 0.25
C ARG A 110 -8.25 -12.88 1.42
N PRO A 111 -8.01 -13.32 2.67
CA PRO A 111 -8.30 -12.49 3.84
C PRO A 111 -7.18 -11.50 4.15
N MET A 112 -6.04 -11.60 3.46
CA MET A 112 -4.84 -10.82 3.72
C MET A 112 -4.46 -10.01 2.48
N ILE A 113 -3.99 -8.80 2.71
CA ILE A 113 -3.26 -8.01 1.73
C ILE A 113 -1.82 -7.85 2.21
N TYR A 114 -0.89 -7.99 1.27
CA TYR A 114 0.53 -7.75 1.49
C TYR A 114 0.93 -6.50 0.73
N PHE A 115 1.86 -5.77 1.30
CA PHE A 115 2.46 -4.63 0.64
C PHE A 115 3.88 -4.36 1.13
N TRP A 116 4.70 -3.84 0.24
CA TRP A 116 6.10 -3.53 0.46
C TRP A 116 6.46 -2.24 -0.27
N PHE A 117 7.63 -1.70 0.05
CA PHE A 117 8.04 -0.40 -0.46
C PHE A 117 9.39 -0.50 -1.15
N LYS A 118 9.53 0.25 -2.24
CA LYS A 118 10.80 0.38 -2.95
C LYS A 118 11.21 1.84 -3.07
N ASP A 119 12.51 2.07 -3.05
CA ASP A 119 13.09 3.37 -3.37
C ASP A 119 12.95 3.70 -4.88
N GLN A 120 13.45 4.87 -5.26
CA GLN A 120 13.44 5.35 -6.64
C GLN A 120 14.31 4.50 -7.59
N ASP A 121 15.26 3.75 -7.05
CA ASP A 121 16.19 2.89 -7.80
C ASP A 121 15.66 1.45 -7.90
N GLY A 122 14.52 1.15 -7.26
CA GLY A 122 13.85 -0.14 -7.27
C GLY A 122 14.33 -1.12 -6.20
N ASN A 123 15.15 -0.67 -5.25
CA ASN A 123 15.59 -1.48 -4.12
C ASN A 123 14.49 -1.57 -3.06
N GLU A 124 14.34 -2.75 -2.46
CA GLU A 124 13.40 -2.93 -1.35
C GLU A 124 13.86 -2.19 -0.11
N LEU A 125 12.94 -1.44 0.51
CA LEU A 125 13.20 -0.71 1.73
C LEU A 125 13.02 -1.63 2.94
N ASP A 126 13.89 -1.47 3.96
CA ASP A 126 13.68 -2.09 5.26
C ASP A 126 12.48 -1.46 5.97
N VAL A 127 11.35 -2.15 5.91
CA VAL A 127 10.08 -1.68 6.48
C VAL A 127 10.05 -1.72 8.01
N THR A 128 11.07 -2.27 8.68
CA THR A 128 11.15 -2.39 10.15
C THR A 128 11.04 -1.05 10.86
N HIS A 129 11.35 0.07 10.21
CA HIS A 129 11.20 1.42 10.79
C HIS A 129 10.36 2.37 9.94
N MET A 130 9.61 1.82 8.99
CA MET A 130 8.77 2.59 8.09
C MET A 130 7.40 2.90 8.70
N ASP A 131 7.16 4.16 9.03
CA ASP A 131 5.81 4.70 9.24
C ASP A 131 5.18 5.03 7.89
N PHE A 132 3.87 4.78 7.75
CA PHE A 132 3.10 5.10 6.56
C PHE A 132 1.60 5.17 6.90
N THR A 133 0.83 5.76 5.98
CA THR A 133 -0.63 5.67 5.94
C THR A 133 -1.05 5.21 4.55
N LEU A 134 -1.79 4.10 4.46
CA LEU A 134 -2.39 3.59 3.24
C LEU A 134 -3.92 3.68 3.36
N GLU A 135 -4.55 4.39 2.43
CA GLU A 135 -6.00 4.55 2.38
C GLU A 135 -6.59 3.75 1.22
N LEU A 136 -7.52 2.87 1.56
CA LEU A 136 -8.28 2.06 0.63
C LEU A 136 -9.77 2.31 0.85
N LEU A 137 -10.58 2.17 -0.20
CA LEU A 137 -12.03 2.12 -0.11
C LEU A 137 -12.49 0.72 -0.52
N LEU A 138 -13.22 0.05 0.38
CA LEU A 138 -13.78 -1.28 0.14
C LEU A 138 -15.25 -1.13 -0.24
N GLU A 139 -15.68 -1.74 -1.35
CA GLU A 139 -17.06 -1.70 -1.85
C GLU A 139 -17.60 -3.14 -1.95
N PHE A 140 -18.75 -3.43 -1.31
CA PHE A 140 -19.30 -4.79 -1.16
C PHE A 140 -20.72 -4.85 -0.59
#